data_AF-A0A2V7XHJ1-F1
#
_entry.id   AF-A0A2V7XHJ1-F1
#
_cell.length_a   1.000
_cell.length_b   1.000
_cell.length_c   1.000
_cell.angle_alpha   90.00
_cell.angle_beta   90.00
_cell.angle_gamma   90.00
#
_symmetry.space_group_name_H-M   'P 1'
#
loop_
_entity.id
_entity.type
_entity.pdbx_description
1 polymer ?
#
loop_
_entity_poly.entity_id
_entity_poly.type
_entity_poly.pdbx_seq_one_letter_code
_entity_poly.pdbx_strand_id
1 'polypeptide(L)'
;MRPRFREGDEADLFWADLVGGTGRPRSRFLAREQAFPEDEDPLKDRQAFLYWDPSRGPFPGRRPGGPTGSAFLRSIAGKEGPADWQKREDAITAQLINGNFPDFLVRRWEPVVVEDAGRTLSGRVWVMPDYLSVGTEQDWAYIPMSAPTAQRVADNLRCVLPTAKLCHDIYLAASYKLPRLDRDYWLEKPRRAERKTALKDCSQLSTCAYEEHSSAIQTQMRDLGVKPGSFVAGHKKDVIIAPGYPRNRVAFQGFYTAKGIPAEPCNEKGHQAADPKCQRPGTPTFAHERWFADYAQGVRLVRAEMSVDGEKDLLKVADVLAHDAYHKLLSPEGKIVPARVPDVPVYG
;
A
#
# COMPACT_ATOMS: atom_id res chain seq x y z
N MET A 1 11.20 51.27 -26.72
CA MET A 1 10.10 50.51 -26.09
C MET A 1 10.34 49.03 -26.34
N ARG A 2 10.58 48.22 -25.29
CA ARG A 2 10.63 46.75 -25.37
C ARG A 2 9.29 46.17 -24.90
N PRO A 3 8.80 45.06 -25.45
CA PRO A 3 7.92 44.16 -24.71
C PRO A 3 8.70 42.93 -24.18
N ARG A 4 8.25 42.46 -23.02
CA ARG A 4 8.80 41.36 -22.23
C ARG A 4 8.27 40.02 -22.74
N PHE A 5 9.14 39.00 -22.79
CA PHE A 5 8.73 37.60 -22.85
C PHE A 5 8.17 37.16 -21.49
N ARG A 6 7.08 36.40 -21.50
CA ARG A 6 6.64 35.57 -20.37
C ARG A 6 6.72 34.11 -20.80
N GLU A 7 7.50 33.33 -20.04
CA GLU A 7 7.47 31.88 -20.00
C GLU A 7 6.19 31.39 -19.31
N GLY A 8 5.68 30.26 -19.78
CA GLY A 8 4.63 29.48 -19.13
C GLY A 8 3.48 29.19 -20.08
N ASP A 9 3.60 28.10 -20.86
CA ASP A 9 2.48 27.42 -21.54
C ASP A 9 2.90 26.02 -22.04
N GLU A 10 3.42 25.16 -21.15
CA GLU A 10 3.62 23.72 -21.44
C GLU A 10 2.92 22.78 -20.45
N ALA A 11 2.07 23.29 -19.55
CA ALA A 11 1.35 22.47 -18.56
C ALA A 11 -0.10 22.12 -18.95
N ASP A 12 -0.65 22.71 -20.01
CA ASP A 12 -2.10 22.69 -20.26
C ASP A 12 -2.56 21.76 -21.40
N LEU A 13 -1.65 20.96 -21.98
CA LEU A 13 -2.01 20.01 -23.06
C LEU A 13 -2.35 18.59 -22.58
N PHE A 14 -2.37 18.32 -21.26
CA PHE A 14 -2.61 16.98 -20.72
C PHE A 14 -4.09 16.63 -20.47
N TRP A 15 -5.02 17.60 -20.51
CA TRP A 15 -6.41 17.37 -20.00
C TRP A 15 -7.55 17.53 -21.02
N ALA A 16 -7.27 17.77 -22.30
CA ALA A 16 -8.34 17.91 -23.30
C ALA A 16 -9.01 16.58 -23.73
N ASP A 17 -8.46 15.41 -23.36
CA ASP A 17 -8.90 14.12 -23.93
C ASP A 17 -9.87 13.31 -23.02
N LEU A 18 -10.28 13.86 -21.87
CA LEU A 18 -11.18 13.15 -20.95
C LEU A 18 -12.68 13.51 -21.08
N VAL A 19 -13.05 14.29 -22.12
CA VAL A 19 -14.46 14.59 -22.41
C VAL A 19 -14.75 14.41 -23.90
N GLY A 20 -14.78 13.14 -24.35
CA GLY A 20 -15.49 12.69 -25.54
C GLY A 20 -15.04 13.25 -26.89
N GLY A 21 -14.11 12.58 -27.55
CA GLY A 21 -13.81 12.77 -28.97
C GLY A 21 -13.44 11.45 -29.65
N THR A 22 -14.27 10.97 -30.57
CA THR A 22 -14.00 9.76 -31.36
C THR A 22 -12.85 10.00 -32.34
N GLY A 23 -11.68 9.40 -32.08
CA GLY A 23 -10.57 9.38 -33.02
C GLY A 23 -9.50 8.37 -32.63
N ARG A 24 -9.45 7.22 -33.33
CA ARG A 24 -8.33 6.27 -33.21
C ARG A 24 -7.06 6.88 -33.80
N PRO A 25 -5.91 6.78 -33.13
CA PRO A 25 -4.63 6.67 -33.80
C PRO A 25 -4.19 5.20 -33.79
N ARG A 26 -3.92 4.67 -34.99
CA ARG A 26 -3.23 3.40 -35.17
C ARG A 26 -1.75 3.59 -34.82
N SER A 27 -1.27 3.01 -33.72
CA SER A 27 0.17 2.76 -33.55
C SER A 27 0.48 1.30 -33.88
N ARG A 28 1.28 1.12 -34.93
CA ARG A 28 1.91 -0.16 -35.26
C ARG A 28 3.09 -0.34 -34.30
N PHE A 29 2.92 -1.13 -33.24
CA PHE A 29 4.06 -1.72 -32.55
C PHE A 29 4.20 -3.16 -33.02
N LEU A 30 5.32 -3.41 -33.72
CA LEU A 30 5.76 -4.72 -34.12
C LEU A 30 6.03 -5.54 -32.86
N ALA A 31 5.24 -6.59 -32.67
CA ALA A 31 5.46 -7.61 -31.67
C ALA A 31 6.85 -8.25 -31.86
N ARG A 32 7.58 -8.42 -30.75
CA ARG A 32 8.58 -9.47 -30.65
C ARG A 32 8.56 -10.08 -29.25
N GLU A 33 8.16 -11.34 -29.24
CA GLU A 33 7.93 -12.28 -28.15
C GLU A 33 9.03 -12.33 -27.09
N GLN A 34 8.71 -11.89 -25.87
CA GLN A 34 8.48 -12.76 -24.71
C GLN A 34 7.74 -11.90 -23.66
N ALA A 35 6.48 -11.57 -23.95
CA ALA A 35 5.63 -10.89 -22.98
C ALA A 35 5.11 -11.95 -22.00
N PHE A 36 5.37 -11.76 -20.70
CA PHE A 36 4.63 -12.50 -19.67
C PHE A 36 3.13 -12.30 -19.91
N PRO A 37 2.30 -13.36 -19.86
CA PRO A 37 0.85 -13.22 -20.03
C PRO A 37 0.35 -12.08 -19.14
N GLU A 38 -0.49 -11.19 -19.67
CA GLU A 38 -0.86 -9.96 -18.98
C GLU A 38 -1.51 -10.20 -17.60
N ASP A 39 -2.08 -11.39 -17.40
CA ASP A 39 -2.82 -11.80 -16.21
C ASP A 39 -2.04 -12.69 -15.23
N GLU A 40 -0.78 -13.06 -15.50
CA GLU A 40 -0.03 -14.01 -14.67
C GLU A 40 1.16 -13.36 -13.92
N ASP A 41 1.34 -13.75 -12.64
CA ASP A 41 2.53 -13.38 -11.82
C ASP A 41 3.73 -14.22 -12.26
N PRO A 42 4.74 -13.64 -12.95
CA PRO A 42 5.88 -14.39 -13.47
C PRO A 42 6.84 -14.87 -12.38
N LEU A 43 6.65 -14.43 -11.14
CA LEU A 43 7.44 -14.87 -9.99
C LEU A 43 6.84 -16.12 -9.32
N LYS A 44 5.63 -16.52 -9.70
CA LYS A 44 4.96 -17.70 -9.13
C LYS A 44 5.68 -19.00 -9.45
N ASP A 45 6.20 -19.15 -10.67
CA ASP A 45 6.84 -20.38 -11.14
C ASP A 45 8.36 -20.42 -10.89
N ARG A 46 9.01 -19.26 -10.78
CA ARG A 46 10.49 -19.17 -10.70
C ARG A 46 11.08 -19.45 -9.31
N GLN A 47 10.28 -19.45 -8.24
CA GLN A 47 10.78 -19.59 -6.86
C GLN A 47 10.48 -20.94 -6.19
N ALA A 48 9.84 -21.87 -6.89
CA ALA A 48 9.52 -23.19 -6.34
C ALA A 48 10.68 -24.17 -6.51
N PHE A 49 11.69 -24.12 -5.64
CA PHE A 49 12.57 -25.27 -5.43
C PHE A 49 12.87 -25.47 -3.93
N LEU A 50 12.31 -26.59 -3.44
CA LEU A 50 12.55 -27.27 -2.17
C LEU A 50 11.93 -26.60 -0.91
N TYR A 51 10.91 -27.28 -0.36
CA TYR A 51 10.18 -27.04 0.90
C TYR A 51 8.97 -26.09 0.87
N TRP A 52 8.09 -26.26 -0.12
CA TRP A 52 7.02 -25.30 -0.38
C TRP A 52 5.65 -25.90 -0.75
N ASP A 53 4.56 -25.33 -0.23
CA ASP A 53 3.20 -25.50 -0.80
C ASP A 53 3.13 -24.71 -2.11
N PRO A 54 3.14 -25.36 -3.29
CA PRO A 54 3.27 -24.69 -4.59
C PRO A 54 2.22 -23.59 -4.85
N SER A 55 1.13 -23.56 -4.09
CA SER A 55 0.14 -22.47 -4.16
C SER A 55 0.57 -21.16 -3.48
N ARG A 56 1.64 -21.16 -2.65
CA ARG A 56 2.11 -20.02 -1.83
C ARG A 56 3.45 -19.39 -2.27
N GLY A 57 4.14 -19.89 -3.29
CA GLY A 57 5.42 -19.32 -3.78
C GLY A 57 6.63 -19.36 -2.79
N PRO A 58 7.10 -18.23 -2.23
CA PRO A 58 8.17 -18.19 -1.20
C PRO A 58 7.70 -17.71 0.21
N PHE A 59 6.38 -17.51 0.42
CA PHE A 59 5.69 -17.10 1.69
C PHE A 59 5.25 -18.18 2.73
N PRO A 60 5.90 -18.29 3.90
CA PRO A 60 5.90 -19.50 4.72
C PRO A 60 4.48 -20.03 4.98
N GLY A 61 4.33 -21.35 4.95
CA GLY A 61 3.06 -21.99 5.29
C GLY A 61 2.66 -21.68 6.73
N ARG A 62 1.37 -21.44 6.97
CA ARG A 62 0.85 -21.24 8.33
C ARG A 62 1.14 -22.46 9.20
N ARG A 63 1.83 -22.26 10.33
CA ARG A 63 2.14 -23.34 11.27
C ARG A 63 0.87 -23.92 11.92
N PRO A 64 0.79 -25.25 12.14
CA PRO A 64 -0.26 -25.84 12.98
C PRO A 64 -0.31 -25.18 14.36
N GLY A 65 -1.52 -24.89 14.84
CA GLY A 65 -1.71 -24.23 16.14
C GLY A 65 -1.44 -22.72 16.17
N GLY A 66 -1.14 -22.08 15.04
CA GLY A 66 -1.13 -20.62 14.96
C GLY A 66 -2.48 -20.04 15.42
N PRO A 67 -2.52 -18.87 16.09
CA PRO A 67 -3.77 -18.25 16.50
C PRO A 67 -4.58 -17.78 15.28
N THR A 68 -5.91 -17.71 15.43
CA THR A 68 -6.76 -16.97 14.51
C THR A 68 -6.53 -15.46 14.66
N GLY A 69 -7.06 -14.64 13.76
CA GLY A 69 -6.93 -13.18 13.82
C GLY A 69 -7.51 -12.63 15.11
N SER A 70 -8.74 -13.02 15.46
CA SER A 70 -9.38 -12.62 16.71
C SER A 70 -8.61 -13.11 17.94
N ALA A 71 -8.08 -14.34 17.93
CA ALA A 71 -7.30 -14.88 19.05
C ALA A 71 -5.96 -14.14 19.23
N PHE A 72 -5.31 -13.76 18.13
CA PHE A 72 -4.08 -12.98 18.17
C PHE A 72 -4.33 -11.55 18.67
N LEU A 73 -5.34 -10.86 18.16
CA LEU A 73 -5.66 -9.51 18.65
C LEU A 73 -6.03 -9.52 20.13
N ARG A 74 -6.72 -10.55 20.62
CA ARG A 74 -6.96 -10.75 22.06
C ARG A 74 -5.68 -10.93 22.87
N SER A 75 -4.65 -11.60 22.33
CA SER A 75 -3.40 -11.84 23.06
C SER A 75 -2.54 -10.59 23.22
N ILE A 76 -2.72 -9.59 22.35
CA ILE A 76 -2.09 -8.26 22.43
C ILE A 76 -3.10 -7.16 22.80
N ALA A 77 -4.27 -7.53 23.34
CA ALA A 77 -5.36 -6.61 23.61
C ALA A 77 -4.98 -5.47 24.56
N GLY A 78 -5.54 -4.30 24.31
CA GLY A 78 -5.38 -3.11 25.14
C GLY A 78 -6.38 -2.05 24.69
N LYS A 79 -6.88 -1.27 25.65
CA LYS A 79 -7.74 -0.10 25.41
C LYS A 79 -6.92 1.15 25.05
N GLU A 80 -5.65 1.18 25.43
CA GLU A 80 -4.73 2.27 25.12
C GLU A 80 -3.67 1.84 24.11
N GLY A 81 -2.82 2.78 23.67
CA GLY A 81 -1.58 2.40 22.99
C GLY A 81 -0.76 1.43 23.86
N PRO A 82 0.03 0.52 23.27
CA PRO A 82 0.76 -0.48 24.05
C PRO A 82 1.66 0.17 25.09
N ALA A 83 1.62 -0.35 26.32
CA ALA A 83 2.59 0.02 27.35
C ALA A 83 4.02 -0.34 26.93
N ASP A 84 4.15 -1.44 26.17
CA ASP A 84 5.40 -1.89 25.56
C ASP A 84 5.18 -2.05 24.04
N TRP A 85 5.61 -1.05 23.29
CA TRP A 85 5.53 -1.03 21.83
C TRP A 85 6.37 -2.14 21.21
N GLN A 86 7.57 -2.37 21.73
CA GLN A 86 8.51 -3.35 21.17
C GLN A 86 7.93 -4.77 21.28
N LYS A 87 7.39 -5.13 22.44
CA LYS A 87 6.74 -6.44 22.66
C LYS A 87 5.57 -6.67 21.71
N ARG A 88 4.74 -5.65 21.45
CA ARG A 88 3.64 -5.76 20.46
C ARG A 88 4.21 -6.02 19.06
N GLU A 89 5.19 -5.23 18.64
CA GLU A 89 5.78 -5.32 17.30
C GLU A 89 6.49 -6.65 17.06
N ASP A 90 7.19 -7.18 18.07
CA ASP A 90 7.81 -8.50 17.99
C ASP A 90 6.77 -9.61 17.93
N ALA A 91 5.66 -9.50 18.67
CA ALA A 91 4.55 -10.44 18.57
C ALA A 91 3.91 -10.43 17.16
N ILE A 92 3.69 -9.25 16.58
CA ILE A 92 3.17 -9.08 15.20
C ILE A 92 4.16 -9.69 14.19
N THR A 93 5.43 -9.32 14.28
CA THR A 93 6.49 -9.84 13.39
C THR A 93 6.52 -11.35 13.45
N ALA A 94 6.52 -11.94 14.65
CA ALA A 94 6.57 -13.38 14.84
C ALA A 94 5.40 -14.13 14.18
N GLN A 95 4.19 -13.55 14.16
CA GLN A 95 3.08 -14.17 13.42
C GLN A 95 3.31 -14.13 11.91
N LEU A 96 3.66 -12.96 11.38
CA LEU A 96 3.73 -12.74 9.94
C LEU A 96 4.92 -13.48 9.30
N ILE A 97 6.11 -13.42 9.90
CA ILE A 97 7.29 -14.12 9.34
C ILE A 97 7.17 -15.65 9.42
N ASN A 98 6.28 -16.17 10.29
CA ASN A 98 5.98 -17.60 10.39
C ASN A 98 4.74 -18.00 9.58
N GLY A 99 4.25 -17.13 8.69
CA GLY A 99 3.19 -17.48 7.75
C GLY A 99 1.77 -17.44 8.32
N ASN A 100 1.55 -16.87 9.51
CA ASN A 100 0.21 -16.78 10.11
C ASN A 100 -0.59 -15.60 9.52
N PHE A 101 -0.90 -15.72 8.24
CA PHE A 101 -1.79 -14.85 7.49
C PHE A 101 -2.60 -15.69 6.50
N PRO A 102 -3.77 -15.22 6.04
CA PRO A 102 -4.60 -15.96 5.09
C PRO A 102 -3.90 -16.19 3.75
N ASP A 103 -4.10 -17.37 3.17
CA ASP A 103 -3.55 -17.76 1.87
C ASP A 103 -4.10 -16.91 0.74
N PHE A 104 -5.33 -16.39 0.87
CA PHE A 104 -5.91 -15.52 -0.14
C PHE A 104 -5.05 -14.27 -0.43
N LEU A 105 -4.14 -13.90 0.48
CA LEU A 105 -3.18 -12.81 0.27
C LEU A 105 -1.99 -13.17 -0.61
N VAL A 106 -1.68 -14.46 -0.80
CA VAL A 106 -0.46 -14.91 -1.49
C VAL A 106 -0.71 -15.86 -2.65
N ARG A 107 -1.96 -16.34 -2.83
CA ARG A 107 -2.37 -17.20 -3.96
C ARG A 107 -2.31 -16.50 -5.32
N ARG A 108 -2.55 -15.18 -5.32
CA ARG A 108 -2.55 -14.31 -6.51
C ARG A 108 -1.93 -12.97 -6.12
N TRP A 109 -0.93 -12.56 -6.89
CA TRP A 109 -0.39 -11.20 -6.84
C TRP A 109 -0.94 -10.42 -8.01
N GLU A 110 -1.38 -9.20 -7.75
CA GLU A 110 -2.09 -8.39 -8.72
C GLU A 110 -1.08 -7.58 -9.54
N PRO A 111 -1.11 -7.68 -10.87
CA PRO A 111 -0.26 -6.87 -11.73
C PRO A 111 -0.78 -5.42 -11.74
N VAL A 112 0.12 -4.47 -11.50
CA VAL A 112 -0.14 -3.04 -11.60
C VAL A 112 0.80 -2.48 -12.67
N VAL A 113 0.20 -1.91 -13.71
CA VAL A 113 0.94 -1.17 -14.73
C VAL A 113 1.39 0.16 -14.12
N VAL A 114 2.67 0.48 -14.28
CA VAL A 114 3.28 1.72 -13.80
C VAL A 114 3.89 2.46 -14.96
N GLU A 115 3.60 3.77 -15.04
CA GLU A 115 4.14 4.67 -16.06
C GLU A 115 4.80 5.87 -15.40
N ASP A 116 5.83 6.43 -16.03
CA ASP A 116 6.31 7.76 -15.65
C ASP A 116 5.36 8.86 -16.13
N ALA A 117 5.50 10.08 -15.61
CA ALA A 117 4.58 11.18 -15.93
C ALA A 117 4.56 11.53 -17.43
N GLY A 118 5.68 11.32 -18.15
CA GLY A 118 5.76 11.54 -19.59
C GLY A 118 5.26 10.38 -20.44
N ARG A 119 4.88 9.24 -19.83
CA ARG A 119 4.56 7.98 -20.52
C ARG A 119 5.64 7.53 -21.51
N THR A 120 6.89 7.81 -21.15
CA THR A 120 8.09 7.42 -21.89
C THR A 120 8.68 6.12 -21.36
N LEU A 121 8.38 5.80 -20.11
CA LEU A 121 8.74 4.56 -19.44
C LEU A 121 7.46 3.90 -18.92
N SER A 122 7.37 2.60 -19.11
CA SER A 122 6.30 1.75 -18.60
C SER A 122 6.88 0.47 -18.02
N GLY A 123 6.11 -0.18 -17.15
CA GLY A 123 6.47 -1.45 -16.57
C GLY A 123 5.30 -2.05 -15.81
N ARG A 124 5.55 -3.19 -15.17
CA ARG A 124 4.56 -3.89 -14.37
C ARG A 124 5.18 -4.36 -13.07
N VAL A 125 4.49 -4.07 -11.97
CA VAL A 125 4.87 -4.52 -10.64
C VAL A 125 3.74 -5.37 -10.05
N TRP A 126 4.08 -6.37 -9.25
CA TRP A 126 3.11 -7.28 -8.66
C TRP A 126 2.93 -6.97 -7.18
N VAL A 127 1.68 -6.82 -6.76
CA VAL A 127 1.32 -6.38 -5.40
C VAL A 127 0.38 -7.36 -4.71
N MET A 128 0.45 -7.42 -3.38
CA MET A 128 -0.50 -8.19 -2.58
C MET A 128 -1.92 -7.65 -2.83
N PRO A 129 -2.95 -8.50 -2.99
CA PRO A 129 -4.31 -8.08 -3.38
C PRO A 129 -4.99 -7.24 -2.29
N ASP A 130 -4.59 -7.40 -1.03
CA ASP A 130 -5.07 -6.61 0.11
C ASP A 130 -3.92 -6.35 1.12
N TYR A 131 -4.20 -5.72 2.25
CA TYR A 131 -3.25 -5.48 3.33
C TYR A 131 -2.96 -6.72 4.15
N LEU A 132 -1.75 -6.78 4.72
CA LEU A 132 -1.36 -7.83 5.67
C LEU A 132 -2.36 -7.94 6.82
N SER A 133 -2.73 -9.18 7.10
CA SER A 133 -3.62 -9.58 8.19
C SER A 133 -3.05 -10.79 8.90
N VAL A 134 -3.46 -11.02 10.15
CA VAL A 134 -3.13 -12.24 10.89
C VAL A 134 -4.36 -13.13 10.96
N GLY A 135 -4.19 -14.45 10.78
CA GLY A 135 -5.24 -15.43 11.06
C GLY A 135 -5.46 -16.48 9.99
N THR A 136 -6.66 -17.07 10.01
CA THR A 136 -7.12 -18.06 9.04
C THR A 136 -7.98 -17.41 7.96
N GLU A 137 -8.31 -18.16 6.91
CA GLU A 137 -9.27 -17.72 5.88
C GLU A 137 -10.63 -17.29 6.47
N GLN A 138 -11.06 -17.91 7.58
CA GLN A 138 -12.36 -17.66 8.21
C GLN A 138 -12.33 -16.67 9.38
N ASP A 139 -11.19 -16.51 10.06
CA ASP A 139 -11.00 -15.60 11.19
C ASP A 139 -9.63 -14.94 11.06
N TRP A 140 -9.64 -13.77 10.42
CA TRP A 140 -8.48 -12.91 10.20
C TRP A 140 -8.78 -11.47 10.59
N ALA A 141 -7.73 -10.71 10.88
CA ALA A 141 -7.85 -9.29 11.15
C ALA A 141 -6.68 -8.50 10.55
N TYR A 142 -6.97 -7.32 10.00
CA TYR A 142 -5.92 -6.40 9.55
C TYR A 142 -5.05 -6.01 10.74
N ILE A 143 -3.75 -5.97 10.51
CA ILE A 143 -2.78 -5.72 11.58
C ILE A 143 -1.96 -4.45 11.29
N PRO A 144 -2.40 -3.28 11.77
CA PRO A 144 -1.54 -2.10 11.78
C PRO A 144 -0.26 -2.36 12.57
N MET A 145 0.85 -1.85 12.06
CA MET A 145 2.18 -1.97 12.65
C MET A 145 3.03 -0.74 12.30
N SER A 146 4.09 -0.48 13.05
CA SER A 146 5.00 0.62 12.76
C SER A 146 5.85 0.36 11.51
N ALA A 147 6.44 1.43 10.96
CA ALA A 147 7.30 1.33 9.78
C ALA A 147 8.52 0.41 9.97
N PRO A 148 9.23 0.42 11.11
CA PRO A 148 10.32 -0.53 11.34
C PRO A 148 9.86 -1.99 11.26
N THR A 149 8.69 -2.30 11.80
CA THR A 149 8.11 -3.65 11.76
C THR A 149 7.66 -4.04 10.37
N ALA A 150 6.98 -3.13 9.66
CA ALA A 150 6.59 -3.34 8.26
C ALA A 150 7.81 -3.68 7.40
N GLN A 151 8.93 -2.97 7.59
CA GLN A 151 10.18 -3.26 6.90
C GLN A 151 10.75 -4.62 7.27
N ARG A 152 10.79 -4.98 8.57
CA ARG A 152 11.25 -6.32 9.00
C ARG A 152 10.44 -7.44 8.36
N VAL A 153 9.12 -7.28 8.30
CA VAL A 153 8.21 -8.26 7.68
C VAL A 153 8.46 -8.32 6.17
N ALA A 154 8.58 -7.19 5.48
CA ALA A 154 8.89 -7.15 4.05
C ALA A 154 10.22 -7.85 3.74
N ASP A 155 11.29 -7.54 4.49
CA ASP A 155 12.61 -8.15 4.32
C ASP A 155 12.54 -9.68 4.47
N ASN A 156 11.90 -10.18 5.54
CA ASN A 156 11.77 -11.62 5.80
C ASN A 156 10.91 -12.35 4.77
N LEU A 157 9.94 -11.66 4.18
CA LEU A 157 9.08 -12.19 3.13
C LEU A 157 9.61 -11.89 1.72
N ARG A 158 10.86 -11.42 1.60
CA ARG A 158 11.53 -11.09 0.32
C ARG A 158 10.69 -10.16 -0.56
N CYS A 159 10.08 -9.17 0.08
CA CYS A 159 9.21 -8.16 -0.51
C CYS A 159 9.79 -6.76 -0.29
N VAL A 160 9.19 -5.78 -0.95
CA VAL A 160 9.48 -4.35 -0.79
C VAL A 160 8.20 -3.64 -0.32
N LEU A 161 8.36 -2.53 0.41
CA LEU A 161 7.25 -1.65 0.76
C LEU A 161 6.93 -0.71 -0.41
N PRO A 162 5.67 -0.32 -0.63
CA PRO A 162 5.32 0.54 -1.75
C PRO A 162 5.85 1.97 -1.55
N THR A 163 5.90 2.72 -2.65
CA THR A 163 6.12 4.17 -2.64
C THR A 163 4.78 4.92 -2.68
N ALA A 164 4.80 6.23 -2.45
CA ALA A 164 3.58 7.03 -2.50
C ALA A 164 2.88 6.98 -3.87
N LYS A 165 3.64 7.08 -4.98
CA LYS A 165 3.08 6.93 -6.34
C LYS A 165 2.52 5.51 -6.53
N LEU A 166 3.26 4.47 -6.14
CA LEU A 166 2.79 3.10 -6.33
C LEU A 166 1.50 2.83 -5.54
N CYS A 167 1.35 3.36 -4.32
CA CYS A 167 0.08 3.27 -3.60
C CYS A 167 -1.09 3.88 -4.38
N HIS A 168 -0.85 4.99 -5.09
CA HIS A 168 -1.87 5.58 -5.95
C HIS A 168 -2.18 4.71 -7.17
N ASP A 169 -1.16 4.21 -7.86
CA ASP A 169 -1.33 3.33 -9.02
C ASP A 169 -2.10 2.05 -8.63
N ILE A 170 -1.79 1.47 -7.46
CA ILE A 170 -2.53 0.35 -6.86
C ILE A 170 -4.00 0.74 -6.65
N TYR A 171 -4.29 1.91 -6.07
CA TYR A 171 -5.66 2.37 -5.86
C TYR A 171 -6.43 2.49 -7.18
N LEU A 172 -5.80 3.04 -8.23
CA LEU A 172 -6.41 3.17 -9.55
C LEU A 172 -6.67 1.80 -10.18
N ALA A 173 -5.72 0.87 -10.08
CA ALA A 173 -5.81 -0.48 -10.65
C ALA A 173 -6.75 -1.41 -9.87
N ALA A 174 -7.01 -1.16 -8.58
CA ALA A 174 -7.82 -2.04 -7.75
C ALA A 174 -9.23 -2.24 -8.31
N SER A 175 -9.64 -3.51 -8.42
CA SER A 175 -10.98 -3.94 -8.85
C SER A 175 -12.07 -3.38 -7.94
N TYR A 176 -11.77 -3.25 -6.64
CA TYR A 176 -12.68 -2.72 -5.64
C TYR A 176 -12.01 -1.59 -4.84
N LYS A 177 -12.57 -0.38 -4.96
CA LYS A 177 -12.12 0.81 -4.23
C LYS A 177 -12.99 0.99 -2.99
N LEU A 178 -12.54 0.43 -1.87
CA LEU A 178 -13.23 0.52 -0.59
C LEU A 178 -13.02 1.90 0.02
N PRO A 179 -14.07 2.72 0.23
CA PRO A 179 -13.91 4.02 0.84
C PRO A 179 -13.53 3.88 2.31
N ARG A 180 -12.60 4.72 2.75
CA ARG A 180 -12.11 4.77 4.13
C ARG A 180 -13.23 4.88 5.14
N LEU A 181 -13.04 4.22 6.27
CA LEU A 181 -13.89 4.34 7.45
C LEU A 181 -13.13 5.11 8.53
N ASP A 182 -13.37 6.42 8.61
CA ASP A 182 -12.87 7.24 9.71
C ASP A 182 -13.47 6.71 11.02
N ARG A 183 -12.68 6.62 12.12
CA ARG A 183 -13.12 6.03 13.41
C ARG A 183 -14.15 6.85 14.21
N ASP A 184 -14.98 7.63 13.53
CA ASP A 184 -16.18 8.28 14.06
C ASP A 184 -17.49 7.68 13.52
N TYR A 185 -17.41 6.57 12.78
CA TYR A 185 -18.57 5.89 12.20
C TYR A 185 -19.64 5.47 13.22
N TRP A 186 -19.28 5.26 14.49
CA TRP A 186 -20.18 4.99 15.61
C TRP A 186 -20.93 6.21 16.15
N LEU A 187 -20.47 7.42 15.84
CA LEU A 187 -21.13 8.63 16.32
C LEU A 187 -22.42 8.83 15.52
N GLU A 188 -23.55 8.63 16.19
CA GLU A 188 -24.85 9.10 15.71
C GLU A 188 -24.81 10.62 15.47
N LYS A 189 -25.56 11.11 14.48
CA LYS A 189 -25.79 12.54 14.36
C LYS A 189 -26.57 13.01 15.61
N PRO A 190 -26.22 14.16 16.24
CA PRO A 190 -25.28 15.20 15.79
C PRO A 190 -23.86 15.13 16.39
N ARG A 191 -23.52 14.09 17.17
CA ARG A 191 -22.25 14.00 17.95
C ARG A 191 -20.97 14.01 17.12
N ARG A 192 -21.04 13.84 15.79
CA ARG A 192 -19.90 14.00 14.88
C ARG A 192 -19.26 15.39 14.91
N ALA A 193 -20.00 16.43 15.29
CA ALA A 193 -19.50 17.81 15.37
C ALA A 193 -18.66 18.10 16.64
N GLU A 194 -18.70 17.24 17.66
CA GLU A 194 -18.06 17.46 18.97
C GLU A 194 -16.58 16.99 19.03
N ARG A 195 -15.93 16.80 17.89
CA ARG A 195 -14.60 16.15 17.84
C ARG A 195 -13.52 16.92 18.63
N LYS A 196 -12.96 16.26 19.65
CA LYS A 196 -11.52 16.33 19.98
C LYS A 196 -10.83 14.96 20.17
N THR A 197 -11.52 13.92 20.64
CA THR A 197 -10.98 12.54 20.79
C THR A 197 -12.15 11.55 20.86
N ALA A 198 -12.74 11.12 19.74
CA ALA A 198 -13.97 10.32 19.78
C ALA A 198 -13.75 8.99 20.53
N LEU A 199 -14.20 8.95 21.79
CA LEU A 199 -14.13 7.81 22.70
C LEU A 199 -15.27 6.83 22.39
N LYS A 200 -14.91 5.71 21.77
CA LYS A 200 -15.23 4.41 22.39
C LYS A 200 -14.15 4.18 23.46
N ASP A 201 -14.30 3.21 24.35
CA ASP A 201 -13.33 2.82 25.40
C ASP A 201 -11.91 2.42 24.89
N CYS A 202 -11.48 2.86 23.71
CA CYS A 202 -10.33 2.41 22.97
C CYS A 202 -9.65 3.59 22.26
N SER A 203 -8.37 3.84 22.54
CA SER A 203 -7.50 4.78 21.83
C SER A 203 -7.31 4.37 20.36
N GLN A 204 -7.01 5.33 19.47
CA GLN A 204 -6.76 5.04 18.05
C GLN A 204 -5.51 4.18 17.82
N LEU A 205 -4.58 4.20 18.78
CA LEU A 205 -3.33 3.42 18.79
C LEU A 205 -3.50 2.03 19.43
N SER A 206 -4.70 1.73 19.94
CA SER A 206 -4.98 0.52 20.68
C SER A 206 -5.29 -0.67 19.77
N THR A 207 -5.03 -1.87 20.25
CA THR A 207 -5.33 -3.11 19.51
C THR A 207 -6.83 -3.38 19.44
N CYS A 208 -7.63 -2.92 20.40
CA CYS A 208 -9.09 -2.97 20.25
C CYS A 208 -9.60 -2.06 19.13
N ALA A 209 -8.93 -0.94 18.82
CA ALA A 209 -9.25 -0.15 17.62
C ALA A 209 -8.93 -0.89 16.31
N TYR A 210 -7.94 -1.80 16.32
CA TYR A 210 -7.57 -2.60 15.16
C TYR A 210 -8.61 -3.68 14.86
N GLU A 211 -9.06 -4.40 15.91
CA GLU A 211 -10.14 -5.38 15.82
C GLU A 211 -11.41 -4.73 15.29
N GLU A 212 -11.78 -3.64 15.93
CA GLU A 212 -12.95 -2.84 15.62
C GLU A 212 -12.98 -2.39 14.15
N HIS A 213 -11.90 -1.75 13.68
CA HIS A 213 -11.83 -1.28 12.30
C HIS A 213 -11.77 -2.44 11.30
N SER A 214 -11.13 -3.55 11.65
CA SER A 214 -11.13 -4.75 10.81
C SER A 214 -12.54 -5.29 10.60
N SER A 215 -13.33 -5.42 11.67
CA SER A 215 -14.72 -5.87 11.57
C SER A 215 -15.59 -4.93 10.73
N ALA A 216 -15.34 -3.61 10.81
CA ALA A 216 -16.08 -2.62 10.02
C ALA A 216 -15.75 -2.71 8.52
N ILE A 217 -14.47 -2.86 8.16
CA ILE A 217 -14.05 -3.07 6.76
C ILE A 217 -14.60 -4.40 6.24
N GLN A 218 -14.50 -5.49 7.00
CA GLN A 218 -15.03 -6.79 6.59
C GLN A 218 -16.56 -6.78 6.41
N THR A 219 -17.27 -5.99 7.23
CA THR A 219 -18.70 -5.74 7.04
C THR A 219 -18.95 -4.95 5.75
N GLN A 220 -18.21 -3.87 5.51
CA GLN A 220 -18.30 -3.11 4.26
C GLN A 220 -18.03 -4.00 3.03
N MET A 221 -17.03 -4.88 3.09
CA MET A 221 -16.73 -5.84 2.01
C MET A 221 -17.92 -6.76 1.77
N ARG A 222 -18.48 -7.37 2.81
CA ARG A 222 -19.64 -8.27 2.72
C ARG A 222 -20.86 -7.56 2.12
N ASP A 223 -21.16 -6.36 2.60
CA ASP A 223 -22.33 -5.58 2.14
C ASP A 223 -22.19 -5.17 0.67
N LEU A 224 -20.97 -5.01 0.17
CA LEU A 224 -20.64 -4.74 -1.23
C LEU A 224 -20.42 -6.02 -2.06
N GLY A 225 -20.55 -7.22 -1.47
CA GLY A 225 -20.31 -8.49 -2.15
C GLY A 225 -18.83 -8.76 -2.51
N VAL A 226 -17.90 -8.02 -1.91
CA VAL A 226 -16.45 -8.18 -2.11
C VAL A 226 -15.95 -9.36 -1.29
N LYS A 227 -15.29 -10.31 -1.95
CA LYS A 227 -14.76 -11.51 -1.30
C LYS A 227 -13.33 -11.27 -0.77
N PRO A 228 -12.92 -11.88 0.36
CA PRO A 228 -11.51 -11.91 0.76
C PRO A 228 -10.63 -12.43 -0.38
N GLY A 229 -9.45 -11.83 -0.55
CA GLY A 229 -8.55 -12.10 -1.68
C GLY A 229 -8.87 -11.35 -2.98
N SER A 230 -9.96 -10.57 -3.03
CA SER A 230 -10.19 -9.66 -4.16
C SER A 230 -9.14 -8.53 -4.15
N PHE A 231 -8.79 -8.01 -5.33
CA PHE A 231 -7.93 -6.83 -5.43
C PHE A 231 -8.66 -5.58 -4.90
N VAL A 232 -8.35 -5.19 -3.66
CA VAL A 232 -9.00 -4.08 -2.96
C VAL A 232 -7.97 -3.02 -2.56
N ALA A 233 -8.38 -1.76 -2.57
CA ALA A 233 -7.59 -0.64 -2.08
C ALA A 233 -8.48 0.48 -1.52
N GLY A 234 -7.87 1.45 -0.83
CA GLY A 234 -8.52 2.68 -0.41
C GLY A 234 -8.82 2.78 1.09
N HIS A 235 -9.05 1.66 1.76
CA HIS A 235 -9.57 1.64 3.13
C HIS A 235 -8.51 1.77 4.24
N LYS A 236 -7.21 1.79 3.90
CA LYS A 236 -6.09 2.04 4.83
C LYS A 236 -5.12 3.10 4.31
N LYS A 237 -4.29 3.63 5.20
CA LYS A 237 -3.05 4.36 4.91
C LYS A 237 -1.92 3.33 4.76
N ASP A 238 -1.42 3.13 3.55
CA ASP A 238 -0.26 2.30 3.27
C ASP A 238 0.97 2.90 3.98
N VAL A 239 1.72 2.05 4.70
CA VAL A 239 3.09 2.38 5.13
C VAL A 239 4.00 2.27 3.91
N ILE A 240 4.75 3.32 3.62
CA ILE A 240 5.54 3.45 2.38
C ILE A 240 7.03 3.67 2.65
N ILE A 241 7.84 3.55 1.60
CA ILE A 241 9.20 4.09 1.49
C ILE A 241 9.19 5.32 0.56
N ALA A 242 10.16 6.20 0.76
CA ALA A 242 10.24 7.49 0.07
C ALA A 242 11.68 8.00 0.04
N PRO A 243 12.06 8.86 -0.92
CA PRO A 243 13.35 9.53 -0.87
C PRO A 243 13.41 10.52 0.29
N GLY A 244 14.61 10.74 0.83
CA GLY A 244 14.82 11.66 1.95
C GLY A 244 14.09 11.26 3.24
N TYR A 245 13.76 9.98 3.41
CA TYR A 245 12.98 9.47 4.53
C TYR A 245 13.57 9.92 5.90
N PRO A 246 12.86 10.73 6.69
CA PRO A 246 13.33 11.17 8.01
C PRO A 246 13.37 10.01 9.01
N ARG A 247 14.52 9.81 9.68
CA ARG A 247 14.78 8.66 10.56
C ARG A 247 13.78 8.51 11.72
N ASN A 248 13.23 9.61 12.21
CA ASN A 248 12.33 9.68 13.37
C ASN A 248 10.83 9.72 13.00
N ARG A 249 10.48 9.52 11.74
CA ARG A 249 9.09 9.58 11.25
C ARG A 249 8.62 8.25 10.70
N VAL A 250 7.30 8.13 10.50
CA VAL A 250 6.69 7.14 9.61
C VAL A 250 6.19 7.85 8.35
N ALA A 251 6.37 7.21 7.20
CA ALA A 251 5.83 7.65 5.92
C ALA A 251 4.55 6.85 5.59
N PHE A 252 3.51 7.54 5.13
CA PHE A 252 2.29 6.90 4.65
C PHE A 252 1.66 7.61 3.46
N GLN A 253 0.79 6.87 2.76
CA GLN A 253 -0.08 7.37 1.70
C GLN A 253 -1.44 6.65 1.75
N GLY A 254 -2.53 7.32 1.38
CA GLY A 254 -3.77 6.64 1.03
C GLY A 254 -4.96 7.03 1.89
N PHE A 255 -5.76 6.06 2.32
CA PHE A 255 -7.00 6.26 3.10
C PHE A 255 -7.99 7.16 2.36
N TYR A 256 -8.49 6.61 1.27
CA TYR A 256 -9.23 7.30 0.23
C TYR A 256 -10.71 7.47 0.59
N THR A 257 -11.27 8.64 0.33
CA THR A 257 -12.70 8.89 0.42
C THR A 257 -13.47 8.17 -0.71
N ALA A 258 -14.79 8.13 -0.63
CA ALA A 258 -15.64 7.61 -1.71
C ALA A 258 -15.50 8.35 -3.05
N LYS A 259 -14.94 9.57 -3.03
CA LYS A 259 -14.62 10.36 -4.23
C LYS A 259 -13.20 10.12 -4.75
N GLY A 260 -12.46 9.17 -4.18
CA GLY A 260 -11.08 8.85 -4.59
C GLY A 260 -10.03 9.87 -4.17
N ILE A 261 -10.33 10.67 -3.14
CA ILE A 261 -9.38 11.64 -2.58
C ILE A 261 -8.66 10.98 -1.40
N PRO A 262 -7.31 10.87 -1.40
CA PRO A 262 -6.57 10.32 -0.26
C PRO A 262 -6.72 11.22 0.97
N ALA A 263 -6.57 10.67 2.18
CA ALA A 263 -6.57 11.47 3.39
C ALA A 263 -5.36 12.40 3.47
N GLU A 264 -4.22 12.00 2.92
CA GLU A 264 -2.97 12.72 3.05
C GLU A 264 -2.37 12.89 1.64
N PRO A 265 -1.95 14.11 1.25
CA PRO A 265 -1.85 15.32 2.07
C PRO A 265 -3.19 16.07 2.31
N CYS A 266 -4.35 15.57 1.87
CA CYS A 266 -5.56 16.41 1.75
C CYS A 266 -6.26 16.85 3.03
N ASN A 267 -6.11 16.12 4.12
CA ASN A 267 -6.70 16.44 5.39
C ASN A 267 -5.70 17.16 6.31
N GLU A 268 -4.49 17.47 5.85
CA GLU A 268 -3.60 18.38 6.57
C GLU A 268 -4.26 19.76 6.65
N LYS A 269 -4.12 20.44 7.80
CA LYS A 269 -4.81 21.71 8.07
C LYS A 269 -4.56 22.71 6.93
N GLY A 270 -5.64 23.16 6.30
CA GLY A 270 -5.60 24.20 5.26
C GLY A 270 -5.58 23.68 3.82
N HIS A 271 -5.82 22.39 3.58
CA HIS A 271 -5.98 21.85 2.23
C HIS A 271 -7.45 21.58 1.92
N GLN A 272 -7.89 21.98 0.73
CA GLN A 272 -9.23 21.71 0.22
C GLN A 272 -9.18 20.52 -0.73
N ALA A 273 -10.26 19.75 -0.80
CA ALA A 273 -10.40 18.63 -1.73
C ALA A 273 -10.12 19.00 -3.20
N ALA A 274 -10.30 20.27 -3.56
CA ALA A 274 -10.03 20.81 -4.89
C ALA A 274 -8.56 21.21 -5.11
N ASP A 275 -7.69 21.19 -4.09
CA ASP A 275 -6.29 21.56 -4.26
C ASP A 275 -5.60 20.62 -5.26
N PRO A 276 -4.76 21.12 -6.18
CA PRO A 276 -4.04 20.26 -7.13
C PRO A 276 -3.20 19.16 -6.47
N LYS A 277 -2.69 19.40 -5.26
CA LYS A 277 -1.97 18.38 -4.46
C LYS A 277 -2.86 17.21 -4.03
N CYS A 278 -4.16 17.46 -3.91
CA CYS A 278 -5.19 16.47 -3.60
C CYS A 278 -5.67 15.68 -4.79
N GLN A 279 -5.52 16.28 -5.97
CA GLN A 279 -5.85 15.69 -7.25
C GLN A 279 -4.65 14.96 -7.88
N ARG A 280 -3.44 15.11 -7.31
CA ARG A 280 -2.22 14.38 -7.66
C ARG A 280 -1.73 13.49 -6.49
N PRO A 281 -2.51 12.49 -6.06
CA PRO A 281 -2.04 11.49 -5.11
C PRO A 281 -0.72 10.85 -5.59
N GLY A 282 0.22 10.71 -4.66
CA GLY A 282 1.59 10.26 -4.97
C GLY A 282 2.69 10.94 -4.15
N THR A 283 2.33 11.82 -3.22
CA THR A 283 3.30 12.47 -2.32
C THR A 283 3.39 11.73 -0.99
N PRO A 284 4.60 11.40 -0.50
CA PRO A 284 4.78 10.80 0.82
C PRO A 284 4.43 11.79 1.93
N THR A 285 3.76 11.30 2.99
CA THR A 285 3.42 12.12 4.17
C THR A 285 4.14 11.59 5.40
N PHE A 286 4.74 12.49 6.20
CA PHE A 286 5.58 12.15 7.36
C PHE A 286 5.07 12.72 8.69
N ALA A 287 3.75 12.66 8.94
CA ALA A 287 3.14 13.43 10.03
C ALA A 287 3.38 12.86 11.44
N HIS A 288 3.73 11.58 11.58
CA HIS A 288 3.80 10.89 12.87
C HIS A 288 5.20 10.35 13.19
N GLU A 289 5.45 10.06 14.46
CA GLU A 289 6.71 9.50 14.94
C GLU A 289 6.94 8.09 14.40
N ARG A 290 8.22 7.68 14.33
CA ARG A 290 8.70 6.39 13.79
C ARG A 290 7.89 5.16 14.21
N TRP A 291 7.46 5.11 15.47
CA TRP A 291 6.78 3.95 16.07
C TRP A 291 5.25 4.03 16.00
N PHE A 292 4.71 5.11 15.44
CA PHE A 292 3.27 5.33 15.35
C PHE A 292 2.59 4.25 14.50
N ALA A 293 1.57 3.63 15.09
CA ALA A 293 0.71 2.63 14.48
C ALA A 293 -0.74 2.83 14.98
N ASP A 294 -1.63 3.36 14.14
CA ASP A 294 -3.06 3.52 14.44
C ASP A 294 -3.94 2.58 13.61
N TYR A 295 -5.22 2.53 13.95
CA TYR A 295 -6.23 1.70 13.26
C TYR A 295 -6.30 1.89 11.74
N ALA A 296 -5.91 3.06 11.22
CA ALA A 296 -6.01 3.42 9.81
C ALA A 296 -4.81 2.94 8.99
N GLN A 297 -3.69 2.59 9.63
CA GLN A 297 -2.52 2.07 8.92
C GLN A 297 -2.75 0.65 8.37
N GLY A 298 -2.11 0.38 7.23
CA GLY A 298 -2.05 -0.90 6.56
C GLY A 298 -0.68 -1.12 5.94
N VAL A 299 -0.25 -2.37 5.84
CA VAL A 299 0.99 -2.75 5.16
C VAL A 299 0.63 -3.63 3.99
N ARG A 300 0.95 -3.18 2.79
CA ARG A 300 0.81 -3.97 1.56
C ARG A 300 2.20 -4.33 1.06
N LEU A 301 2.40 -5.59 0.71
CA LEU A 301 3.67 -6.04 0.17
C LEU A 301 3.70 -5.91 -1.35
N VAL A 302 4.88 -5.57 -1.87
CA VAL A 302 5.20 -5.52 -3.29
C VAL A 302 6.26 -6.58 -3.56
N ARG A 303 6.13 -7.32 -4.66
CA ARG A 303 7.18 -8.25 -5.09
C ARG A 303 8.50 -7.50 -5.25
N ALA A 304 9.61 -8.16 -4.92
CA ALA A 304 10.93 -7.55 -5.01
C ALA A 304 11.43 -7.35 -6.44
N GLU A 305 10.72 -7.87 -7.44
CA GLU A 305 11.05 -7.79 -8.86
C GLU A 305 9.86 -7.26 -9.67
N MET A 306 10.16 -6.55 -10.74
CA MET A 306 9.19 -5.94 -11.66
C MET A 306 9.68 -6.04 -13.10
N SER A 307 8.78 -5.96 -14.09
CA SER A 307 9.18 -5.76 -15.48
C SER A 307 9.29 -4.28 -15.80
N VAL A 308 10.21 -3.93 -16.70
CA VAL A 308 10.35 -2.60 -17.29
C VAL A 308 10.34 -2.79 -18.81
N ASP A 309 9.51 -2.02 -19.51
CA ASP A 309 9.36 -2.19 -20.96
C ASP A 309 10.66 -1.85 -21.68
N GLY A 310 11.05 -2.73 -22.61
CA GLY A 310 12.36 -2.67 -23.29
C GLY A 310 13.45 -3.47 -22.59
N GLU A 311 13.26 -3.84 -21.32
CA GLU A 311 14.15 -4.78 -20.62
C GLU A 311 13.69 -6.23 -20.82
N LYS A 312 14.65 -7.14 -20.98
CA LYS A 312 14.36 -8.56 -21.22
C LYS A 312 14.10 -9.34 -19.93
N ASP A 313 14.81 -8.97 -18.87
CA ASP A 313 14.75 -9.63 -17.58
C ASP A 313 13.94 -8.79 -16.59
N LEU A 314 13.41 -9.45 -15.55
CA LEU A 314 12.83 -8.74 -14.42
C LEU A 314 13.95 -8.00 -13.69
N LEU A 315 13.67 -6.76 -13.29
CA LEU A 315 14.58 -5.95 -12.49
C LEU A 315 14.14 -5.95 -11.04
N LYS A 316 15.09 -5.89 -10.11
CA LYS A 316 14.76 -5.69 -8.70
C LYS A 316 14.14 -4.30 -8.54
N VAL A 317 13.03 -4.23 -7.81
CA VAL A 317 12.36 -2.96 -7.49
C VAL A 317 13.33 -2.00 -6.78
N ALA A 318 14.22 -2.51 -5.92
CA ALA A 318 15.25 -1.70 -5.28
C ALA A 318 16.24 -1.07 -6.28
N ASP A 319 16.63 -1.81 -7.33
CA ASP A 319 17.54 -1.32 -8.36
C ASP A 319 16.82 -0.30 -9.26
N VAL A 320 15.54 -0.54 -9.60
CA VAL A 320 14.69 0.43 -10.31
C VAL A 320 14.57 1.74 -9.53
N LEU A 321 14.32 1.68 -8.21
CA LEU A 321 14.23 2.86 -7.34
C LEU A 321 15.57 3.59 -7.17
N ALA A 322 16.70 2.90 -7.37
CA ALA A 322 18.03 3.48 -7.32
C ALA A 322 18.52 4.00 -8.69
N HIS A 323 17.85 3.64 -9.79
CA HIS A 323 18.27 3.97 -11.15
C HIS A 323 17.96 5.43 -11.51
N ASP A 324 18.87 6.11 -12.23
CA ASP A 324 18.74 7.53 -12.58
C ASP A 324 17.54 7.86 -13.49
N ALA A 325 17.09 6.90 -14.30
CA ALA A 325 15.92 7.07 -15.16
C ALA A 325 14.68 6.34 -14.63
N TYR A 326 14.85 5.09 -14.17
CA TYR A 326 13.71 4.21 -13.89
C TYR A 326 13.03 4.49 -12.57
N HIS A 327 13.68 5.22 -11.65
CA HIS A 327 13.04 5.59 -10.39
C HIS A 327 11.72 6.32 -10.64
N LYS A 328 11.58 7.05 -11.75
CA LYS A 328 10.37 7.80 -12.12
C LYS A 328 9.11 6.93 -12.33
N LEU A 329 9.28 5.63 -12.61
CA LEU A 329 8.17 4.68 -12.69
C LEU A 329 7.46 4.55 -11.34
N LEU A 330 8.20 4.60 -10.23
CA LEU A 330 7.70 4.29 -8.89
C LEU A 330 7.84 5.44 -7.89
N SER A 331 8.78 6.35 -8.07
CA SER A 331 9.10 7.46 -7.16
C SER A 331 9.58 8.67 -7.98
N PRO A 332 8.66 9.40 -8.64
CA PRO A 332 8.98 10.57 -9.45
C PRO A 332 9.64 11.70 -8.63
N GLU A 333 9.42 11.72 -7.32
CA GLU A 333 10.02 12.67 -6.39
C GLU A 333 11.53 12.49 -6.19
N GLY A 334 12.10 11.32 -6.53
CA GLY A 334 13.53 11.09 -6.51
C GLY A 334 13.93 9.63 -6.30
N LYS A 335 15.24 9.36 -6.40
CA LYS A 335 15.80 8.02 -6.14
C LYS A 335 15.69 7.63 -4.67
N ILE A 336 15.41 6.37 -4.40
CA ILE A 336 15.36 5.83 -3.03
C ILE A 336 16.53 4.87 -2.84
N VAL A 337 17.55 5.30 -2.10
CA VAL A 337 18.77 4.53 -1.84
C VAL A 337 19.16 4.61 -0.37
N PRO A 338 19.14 3.49 0.38
CA PRO A 338 18.52 2.20 0.04
C PRO A 338 16.98 2.30 0.00
N ALA A 339 16.32 1.44 -0.78
CA ALA A 339 14.86 1.36 -0.93
C ALA A 339 14.15 0.77 0.31
N ARG A 340 14.24 1.46 1.45
CA ARG A 340 13.75 0.95 2.75
C ARG A 340 13.44 2.05 3.75
N VAL A 341 12.75 1.67 4.82
CA VAL A 341 12.69 2.45 6.06
C VAL A 341 14.09 2.55 6.68
N PRO A 342 14.60 3.75 7.01
CA PRO A 342 15.93 3.94 7.61
C PRO A 342 16.07 3.25 8.97
N ASP A 343 17.29 2.90 9.37
CA ASP A 343 17.64 2.36 10.70
C ASP A 343 16.88 1.10 11.11
N VAL A 344 16.53 0.28 10.13
CA VAL A 344 16.04 -1.09 10.35
C VAL A 344 17.18 -2.04 10.00
N PRO A 345 17.59 -2.96 10.90
CA PRO A 345 18.62 -3.93 10.60
C PRO A 345 18.24 -4.80 9.38
N VAL A 346 19.22 -5.10 8.52
CA VAL A 346 19.08 -6.17 7.52
C VAL A 346 19.18 -7.48 8.29
N TYR A 347 18.14 -8.31 8.24
CA TYR A 347 18.25 -9.71 8.65
C TYR A 347 18.60 -10.50 7.39
N GLY A 348 19.79 -11.12 7.40
CA GLY A 348 20.37 -11.87 6.28
C GLY A 348 19.86 -13.29 6.18
#